data_AF-A0AAD4XEM9-F1
#
_entry.id   AF-A0AAD4XEM9-F1
#
_cell.length_a   1.000
_cell.length_b   1.000
_cell.length_c   1.000
_cell.angle_alpha   90.00
_cell.angle_beta   90.00
_cell.angle_gamma   90.00
#
_symmetry.space_group_name_H-M   'P 1'
#
loop_
_entity.id
_entity.type
_entity.pdbx_description
1 polymer ?
#
loop_
_entity_poly.entity_id
_entity_poly.type
_entity_poly.pdbx_seq_one_letter_code
_entity_poly.pdbx_strand_id
1 'polypeptide(L)'
;MNAELRRSAVEFLIVSSLQLGVTPIVKYTSLSIFVERFLPSIKYNNRSLRKKQGDNWLLQPLRLCNLQLFALVSVWVSSKIQDTRPLSVQSLKSLGDVAIKEQHYTTRDFLEAEVVLMQVLDFEIGASNVAYVFLEDFLIRLRKLARVGDLVKLEACMDIMDVLYETEETSVLYNSPDFLAAAILFVSSFKEEDTLELVRTILQHVLKQTTPETCQLREGKGQYNTTLETQSILATPFGKKKKSMIR
;
A
#
# COMPACT_ATOMS: atom_id res chain seq x y z
N MET A 1 -8.29 -2.16 13.63
CA MET A 1 -7.87 -3.56 13.40
C MET A 1 -6.70 -3.85 14.33
N ASN A 2 -6.68 -5.02 14.96
CA ASN A 2 -5.60 -5.46 15.86
C ASN A 2 -4.37 -5.85 15.03
N ALA A 3 -3.17 -5.43 15.46
CA ALA A 3 -1.88 -5.78 14.85
C ALA A 3 -1.71 -7.30 14.67
N GLU A 4 -2.13 -8.07 15.67
CA GLU A 4 -2.01 -9.53 15.63
C GLU A 4 -2.93 -10.15 14.57
N LEU A 5 -4.18 -9.67 14.46
CA LEU A 5 -5.10 -10.12 13.42
C LEU A 5 -4.58 -9.79 12.01
N ARG A 6 -3.93 -8.63 11.85
CA ARG A 6 -3.28 -8.26 10.59
C ARG A 6 -2.18 -9.24 10.27
N ARG A 7 -1.25 -9.47 11.21
CA ARG A 7 -0.11 -10.38 11.03
C ARG A 7 -0.57 -11.78 10.65
N SER A 8 -1.49 -12.38 11.42
CA SER A 8 -2.00 -13.72 11.13
C SER A 8 -2.68 -13.81 9.75
N ALA A 9 -3.38 -12.76 9.31
CA ALA A 9 -4.00 -12.74 7.98
C ALA A 9 -2.96 -12.60 6.85
N VAL A 10 -1.88 -11.84 7.07
CA VAL A 10 -0.78 -11.69 6.12
C VAL A 10 0.01 -12.98 5.99
N GLU A 11 0.40 -13.58 7.10
CA GLU A 11 1.08 -14.88 7.13
C GLU A 11 0.23 -15.94 6.41
N PHE A 12 -1.07 -15.99 6.71
CA PHE A 12 -2.01 -16.87 6.03
C PHE A 12 -2.03 -16.64 4.51
N LEU A 13 -2.00 -15.39 4.05
CA LEU A 13 -1.97 -15.05 2.61
C LEU A 13 -0.68 -15.55 1.95
N ILE A 14 0.48 -15.32 2.60
CA ILE A 14 1.79 -15.78 2.12
C ILE A 14 1.81 -17.31 1.99
N VAL A 15 1.40 -18.01 3.04
CA VAL A 15 1.35 -19.48 3.06
C VAL A 15 0.35 -20.02 2.03
N SER A 16 -0.83 -19.41 1.92
CA SER A 16 -1.85 -19.81 0.95
C SER A 16 -1.37 -19.63 -0.49
N SER A 17 -0.64 -18.55 -0.77
CA SER A 17 -0.06 -18.31 -2.10
C SER A 17 0.91 -19.43 -2.49
N LEU A 18 1.76 -19.85 -1.55
CA LEU A 18 2.66 -20.99 -1.75
C LEU A 18 1.90 -22.30 -2.00
N GLN A 19 0.87 -22.58 -1.20
CA GLN A 19 0.05 -23.80 -1.32
C GLN A 19 -0.75 -23.86 -2.62
N LEU A 20 -1.20 -22.70 -3.13
CA LEU A 20 -1.86 -22.57 -4.42
C LEU A 20 -0.89 -22.61 -5.60
N GLY A 21 0.43 -22.55 -5.35
CA GLY A 21 1.45 -22.57 -6.39
C GLY A 21 1.41 -21.36 -7.31
N VAL A 22 0.99 -20.20 -6.81
CA VAL A 22 0.91 -18.99 -7.65
C VAL A 22 2.27 -18.38 -7.91
N THR A 23 2.40 -17.66 -9.02
CA THR A 23 3.62 -16.93 -9.35
C THR A 23 3.88 -15.79 -8.35
N PRO A 24 5.13 -15.35 -8.16
CA PRO A 24 5.45 -14.26 -7.25
C PRO A 24 4.68 -12.97 -7.55
N ILE A 25 4.47 -12.64 -8.83
CA ILE A 25 3.69 -11.45 -9.21
C ILE A 25 2.25 -11.52 -8.71
N VAL A 26 1.60 -12.69 -8.75
CA VAL A 26 0.25 -12.88 -8.20
C VAL A 26 0.27 -12.71 -6.69
N LYS A 27 1.24 -13.32 -6.00
CA LYS A 27 1.41 -13.19 -4.54
C LYS A 27 1.56 -11.73 -4.13
N TYR A 28 2.50 -10.98 -4.72
CA TYR A 28 2.76 -9.60 -4.31
C TYR A 28 1.66 -8.61 -4.77
N THR A 29 0.99 -8.89 -5.89
CA THR A 29 -0.24 -8.15 -6.25
C THR A 29 -1.32 -8.36 -5.20
N SER A 30 -1.48 -9.60 -4.70
CA SER A 30 -2.49 -9.91 -3.69
C SER A 30 -2.17 -9.29 -2.34
N LEU A 31 -0.89 -9.22 -1.97
CA LEU A 31 -0.44 -8.50 -0.77
C LEU A 31 -0.69 -6.99 -0.89
N SER A 32 -0.43 -6.37 -2.04
CA SER A 32 -0.75 -4.96 -2.25
C SER A 32 -2.27 -4.70 -2.17
N ILE A 33 -3.09 -5.51 -2.86
CA ILE A 33 -4.56 -5.41 -2.79
C ILE A 33 -5.07 -5.57 -1.35
N PHE A 34 -4.59 -6.59 -0.64
CA PHE A 34 -5.07 -6.91 0.69
C PHE A 34 -4.52 -5.95 1.76
N VAL A 35 -3.21 -5.90 1.91
CA VAL A 35 -2.52 -5.26 3.04
C VAL A 35 -2.47 -3.76 2.91
N GLU A 36 -2.13 -3.25 1.72
CA GLU A 36 -1.89 -1.82 1.51
C GLU A 36 -3.19 -1.06 1.24
N ARG A 37 -4.23 -1.75 0.76
CA ARG A 37 -5.44 -1.09 0.24
C ARG A 37 -6.69 -1.53 0.97
N PHE A 38 -7.00 -2.83 0.99
CA PHE A 38 -8.23 -3.33 1.61
C PHE A 38 -8.25 -3.14 3.13
N LEU A 39 -7.19 -3.54 3.83
CA LEU A 39 -7.13 -3.43 5.29
C LEU A 39 -7.20 -1.96 5.79
N PRO A 40 -6.47 -0.99 5.20
CA PRO A 40 -6.64 0.42 5.50
C PRO A 40 -8.05 0.93 5.17
N SER A 41 -8.60 0.58 4.01
CA SER A 41 -9.96 0.99 3.62
C SER A 41 -11.00 0.56 4.66
N ILE A 42 -10.92 -0.67 5.15
CA ILE A 42 -11.82 -1.09 6.23
C ILE A 42 -11.55 -0.30 7.51
N LYS A 43 -10.28 -0.15 7.92
CA LYS A 43 -9.91 0.56 9.17
C LYS A 43 -10.42 2.01 9.19
N TYR A 44 -10.17 2.78 8.12
CA TYR A 44 -10.46 4.21 8.04
C TYR A 44 -11.89 4.52 7.59
N ASN A 45 -12.44 3.76 6.64
CA ASN A 45 -13.76 4.04 6.06
C ASN A 45 -14.91 3.28 6.72
N ASN A 46 -14.71 2.62 7.88
CA ASN A 46 -15.74 1.86 8.60
C ASN A 46 -17.12 2.56 8.67
N ARG A 47 -17.16 3.89 8.87
CA ARG A 47 -18.43 4.65 8.90
C ARG A 47 -19.08 4.87 7.52
N SER A 48 -18.29 5.06 6.47
CA SER A 48 -18.76 5.25 5.09
C SER A 48 -19.12 3.92 4.44
N LEU A 49 -18.29 2.89 4.66
CA LEU A 49 -18.54 1.50 4.28
C LEU A 49 -19.83 0.97 4.89
N ARG A 50 -20.10 1.23 6.18
CA ARG A 50 -21.39 0.88 6.80
C ARG A 50 -22.61 1.51 6.11
N LYS A 51 -22.47 2.70 5.52
CA LYS A 51 -23.56 3.34 4.77
C LYS A 51 -23.71 2.81 3.35
N LYS A 52 -22.58 2.52 2.66
CA LYS A 52 -22.57 2.00 1.29
C LYS A 52 -22.92 0.51 1.20
N GLN A 53 -22.42 -0.30 2.13
CA GLN A 53 -22.46 -1.77 2.09
C GLN A 53 -23.49 -2.41 3.01
N GLY A 54 -24.22 -1.62 3.79
CA GLY A 54 -25.12 -2.12 4.83
C GLY A 54 -24.38 -3.00 5.85
N ASP A 55 -25.14 -3.77 6.63
CA ASP A 55 -24.61 -4.79 7.53
C ASP A 55 -24.19 -6.04 6.73
N ASN A 56 -23.21 -5.92 5.81
CA ASN A 56 -22.67 -7.10 5.13
C ASN A 56 -21.96 -7.99 6.17
N TRP A 57 -22.44 -9.22 6.29
CA TRP A 57 -22.01 -10.19 7.29
C TRP A 57 -20.54 -10.60 7.18
N LEU A 58 -19.91 -10.42 6.00
CA LEU A 58 -18.49 -10.65 5.81
C LEU A 58 -17.61 -9.57 6.44
N LEU A 59 -18.15 -8.35 6.60
CA LEU A 59 -17.42 -7.20 7.15
C LEU A 59 -17.76 -6.93 8.62
N GLN A 60 -18.84 -7.49 9.16
CA GLN A 60 -19.32 -7.20 10.52
C GLN A 60 -19.86 -8.47 11.24
N PRO A 61 -19.25 -8.92 12.35
CA PRO A 61 -17.95 -8.49 12.89
C PRO A 61 -16.78 -9.00 12.04
N LEU A 62 -15.74 -8.20 11.88
CA LEU A 62 -14.53 -8.61 11.14
C LEU A 62 -13.63 -9.50 12.02
N ARG A 63 -13.73 -10.82 11.84
CA ARG A 63 -12.90 -11.82 12.54
C ARG A 63 -11.74 -12.31 11.66
N LEU A 64 -10.84 -13.11 12.24
CA LEU A 64 -9.72 -13.70 11.51
C LEU A 64 -10.19 -14.54 10.31
N CYS A 65 -11.21 -15.39 10.47
CA CYS A 65 -11.74 -16.19 9.37
C CYS A 65 -12.33 -15.35 8.22
N ASN A 66 -12.85 -14.15 8.51
CA ASN A 66 -13.30 -13.22 7.47
C ASN A 66 -12.09 -12.65 6.72
N LEU A 67 -11.04 -12.25 7.44
CA LEU A 67 -9.79 -11.76 6.85
C LEU A 67 -9.09 -12.83 6.01
N GLN A 68 -9.08 -14.08 6.46
CA GLN A 68 -8.53 -15.21 5.71
C GLN A 68 -9.31 -15.46 4.41
N LEU A 69 -10.64 -15.35 4.44
CA LEU A 69 -11.44 -15.41 3.21
C LEU A 69 -11.04 -14.28 2.24
N PHE A 70 -10.96 -13.04 2.73
CA PHE A 70 -10.54 -11.91 1.88
C PHE A 70 -9.09 -12.03 1.40
N ALA A 71 -8.20 -12.67 2.16
CA ALA A 71 -6.85 -12.99 1.72
C ALA A 71 -6.87 -13.98 0.53
N LEU A 72 -7.62 -15.09 0.61
CA LEU A 72 -7.78 -16.03 -0.50
C LEU A 72 -8.41 -15.37 -1.73
N VAL A 73 -9.41 -14.52 -1.52
CA VAL A 73 -10.06 -13.77 -2.59
C VAL A 73 -9.12 -12.73 -3.20
N SER A 74 -8.22 -12.12 -2.42
CA SER A 74 -7.21 -11.21 -2.96
C SER A 74 -6.21 -11.95 -3.86
N VAL A 75 -5.81 -13.17 -3.49
CA VAL A 75 -5.01 -14.07 -4.36
C VAL A 75 -5.80 -14.40 -5.62
N TRP A 76 -7.09 -14.69 -5.49
CA TRP A 76 -7.95 -14.99 -6.63
C TRP A 76 -8.04 -13.85 -7.64
N VAL A 77 -8.38 -12.64 -7.17
CA VAL A 77 -8.47 -11.45 -8.00
C VAL A 77 -7.12 -11.17 -8.66
N SER A 78 -6.02 -11.31 -7.91
CA SER A 78 -4.67 -11.14 -8.46
C SER A 78 -4.36 -12.13 -9.58
N SER A 79 -4.76 -13.40 -9.45
CA SER A 79 -4.61 -14.38 -10.54
C SER A 79 -5.41 -13.99 -11.77
N LYS A 80 -6.59 -13.38 -11.63
CA LYS A 80 -7.40 -12.88 -12.76
C LYS A 80 -6.76 -11.69 -13.46
N ILE A 81 -5.96 -10.89 -12.74
CA ILE A 81 -5.24 -9.74 -13.30
C ILE A 81 -3.99 -10.21 -14.05
N GLN A 82 -3.23 -11.14 -13.47
CA GLN A 82 -1.89 -11.47 -13.94
C GLN A 82 -1.82 -12.71 -14.83
N ASP A 83 -2.65 -13.73 -14.57
CA ASP A 83 -2.53 -15.02 -15.25
C ASP A 83 -3.46 -15.11 -16.46
N THR A 84 -2.99 -15.80 -17.50
CA THR A 84 -3.82 -16.18 -18.64
C THR A 84 -4.90 -17.21 -18.27
N ARG A 85 -4.64 -18.02 -17.23
CA ARG A 85 -5.55 -19.02 -16.67
C ARG A 85 -5.64 -18.80 -15.16
N PRO A 86 -6.59 -17.99 -14.69
CA PRO A 86 -6.70 -17.67 -13.28
C PRO A 86 -7.10 -18.89 -12.44
N LEU A 87 -6.86 -18.79 -11.14
CA LEU A 87 -7.29 -19.81 -10.19
C LEU A 87 -8.81 -20.02 -10.27
N SER A 88 -9.21 -21.27 -10.09
CA SER A 88 -10.63 -21.60 -9.97
C SER A 88 -11.14 -21.29 -8.57
N VAL A 89 -12.41 -20.90 -8.44
CA VAL A 89 -13.07 -20.76 -7.13
C VAL A 89 -13.04 -22.08 -6.34
N GLN A 90 -13.00 -23.22 -7.02
CA GLN A 90 -12.93 -24.54 -6.39
C GLN A 90 -11.58 -24.79 -5.71
N SER A 91 -10.48 -24.33 -6.31
CA SER A 91 -9.15 -24.42 -5.71
C SER A 91 -9.09 -23.62 -4.41
N LEU A 92 -9.63 -22.39 -4.42
CA LEU A 92 -9.69 -21.52 -3.24
C LEU A 92 -10.60 -22.11 -2.17
N LYS A 93 -11.75 -22.65 -2.58
CA LYS A 93 -12.66 -23.33 -1.67
C LYS A 93 -11.99 -24.53 -1.01
N SER A 94 -11.34 -25.40 -1.79
CA SER A 94 -10.67 -26.59 -1.26
C SER A 94 -9.58 -26.25 -0.25
N LEU A 95 -8.83 -25.16 -0.49
CA LEU A 95 -7.85 -24.68 0.46
C LEU A 95 -8.52 -24.07 1.70
N GLY A 96 -9.54 -23.23 1.51
CA GLY A 96 -10.30 -22.61 2.59
C GLY A 96 -10.94 -23.64 3.52
N ASP A 97 -11.47 -24.75 2.98
CA ASP A 97 -12.06 -25.84 3.76
C ASP A 97 -11.05 -26.53 4.69
N VAL A 98 -9.75 -26.53 4.33
CA VAL A 98 -8.67 -27.10 5.13
C VAL A 98 -8.07 -26.07 6.09
N ALA A 99 -7.90 -24.83 5.62
CA ALA A 99 -7.08 -23.83 6.29
C ALA A 99 -7.88 -22.91 7.24
N ILE A 100 -9.17 -22.65 6.96
CA ILE A 100 -10.04 -21.80 7.78
C ILE A 100 -10.90 -22.69 8.68
N LYS A 101 -10.60 -22.68 9.99
CA LYS A 101 -11.20 -23.64 10.94
C LYS A 101 -12.48 -23.13 11.59
N GLU A 102 -12.60 -21.82 11.77
CA GLU A 102 -13.67 -21.20 12.54
C GLU A 102 -14.99 -21.08 11.75
N GLN A 103 -14.91 -21.12 10.42
CA GLN A 103 -16.07 -20.99 9.55
C GLN A 103 -15.85 -21.70 8.21
N HIS A 104 -16.84 -22.50 7.81
CA HIS A 104 -16.90 -23.07 6.47
C HIS A 104 -17.56 -22.09 5.51
N TYR A 105 -16.89 -21.82 4.39
CA TYR A 105 -17.39 -20.95 3.34
C TYR A 105 -17.83 -21.77 2.12
N THR A 106 -18.98 -21.40 1.57
CA THR A 106 -19.51 -21.94 0.33
C THR A 106 -18.89 -21.22 -0.87
N THR A 107 -18.97 -21.81 -2.07
CA THR A 107 -18.55 -21.14 -3.31
C THR A 107 -19.24 -19.78 -3.49
N ARG A 108 -20.50 -19.66 -3.05
CA ARG A 108 -21.25 -18.39 -3.10
C ARG A 108 -20.62 -17.32 -2.21
N ASP A 109 -20.09 -17.70 -1.04
CA ASP A 109 -19.47 -16.75 -0.12
C ASP A 109 -18.13 -16.23 -0.67
N PHE A 110 -17.38 -17.06 -1.42
CA PHE A 110 -16.19 -16.60 -2.16
C PHE A 110 -16.55 -15.60 -3.26
N LEU A 111 -17.63 -15.84 -4.00
CA LEU A 111 -18.12 -14.92 -5.03
C LEU A 111 -18.63 -13.61 -4.42
N GLU A 112 -19.34 -13.68 -3.30
CA GLU A 112 -19.79 -12.49 -2.55
C GLU A 112 -18.58 -11.70 -2.03
N ALA A 113 -17.61 -12.38 -1.43
CA ALA A 113 -16.39 -11.76 -0.92
C ALA A 113 -15.56 -11.10 -2.03
N GLU A 114 -15.53 -11.66 -3.24
CA GLU A 114 -14.92 -10.99 -4.41
C GLU A 114 -15.59 -9.65 -4.71
N VAL A 115 -16.92 -9.62 -4.78
CA VAL A 115 -17.68 -8.40 -5.03
C VAL A 115 -17.47 -7.38 -3.92
N VAL A 116 -17.52 -7.83 -2.66
CA VAL A 116 -17.30 -6.96 -1.49
C VAL A 116 -15.88 -6.40 -1.48
N LEU A 117 -14.86 -7.22 -1.78
CA LEU A 117 -13.47 -6.78 -1.91
C LEU A 117 -13.35 -5.65 -2.94
N MET A 118 -13.88 -5.88 -4.16
CA MET A 118 -13.82 -4.89 -5.23
C MET A 118 -14.54 -3.60 -4.85
N GLN A 119 -15.71 -3.68 -4.21
CA GLN A 119 -16.46 -2.50 -3.78
C GLN A 119 -15.75 -1.72 -2.65
N VAL A 120 -15.09 -2.41 -1.72
CA VAL A 120 -14.27 -1.76 -0.65
C VAL A 120 -13.09 -1.00 -1.26
N LEU A 121 -12.56 -1.48 -2.38
CA LEU A 121 -11.48 -0.86 -3.14
C LEU A 121 -11.97 0.15 -4.18
N ASP A 122 -13.28 0.45 -4.22
CA ASP A 122 -13.92 1.28 -5.26
C ASP A 122 -13.50 0.84 -6.70
N PHE A 123 -13.31 -0.47 -6.90
CA PHE A 123 -12.89 -1.14 -8.14
C PHE A 123 -11.51 -0.76 -8.68
N GLU A 124 -10.73 0.00 -7.92
CA GLU A 124 -9.35 0.26 -8.25
C GLU A 124 -8.54 -1.01 -7.93
N ILE A 125 -8.27 -1.89 -8.89
CA ILE A 125 -7.49 -3.12 -8.70
C ILE A 125 -6.19 -3.13 -9.52
N GLY A 126 -5.70 -1.95 -9.90
CA GLY A 126 -4.48 -1.81 -10.70
C GLY A 126 -3.25 -2.45 -10.02
N ALA A 127 -2.46 -3.17 -10.82
CA ALA A 127 -1.27 -3.88 -10.36
C ALA A 127 0.07 -3.25 -10.83
N SER A 128 0.02 -2.04 -11.38
CA SER A 128 1.20 -1.35 -11.91
C SER A 128 2.11 -0.76 -10.82
N ASN A 129 1.61 -0.63 -9.59
CA ASN A 129 2.34 -0.03 -8.47
C ASN A 129 2.71 -1.09 -7.41
N VAL A 130 3.07 -2.29 -7.85
CA VAL A 130 3.47 -3.40 -6.97
C VAL A 130 4.99 -3.44 -6.88
N ALA A 131 5.54 -3.37 -5.67
CA ALA A 131 7.00 -3.30 -5.46
C ALA A 131 7.78 -4.44 -6.14
N TYR A 132 7.19 -5.64 -6.21
CA TYR A 132 7.80 -6.78 -6.90
C TYR A 132 8.07 -6.54 -8.39
N VAL A 133 7.19 -5.81 -9.09
CA VAL A 133 7.38 -5.49 -10.52
C VAL A 133 8.67 -4.70 -10.71
N PHE A 134 8.87 -3.67 -9.88
CA PHE A 134 10.07 -2.85 -9.91
C PHE A 134 11.31 -3.65 -9.50
N LEU A 135 11.17 -4.52 -8.49
CA LEU A 135 12.24 -5.38 -8.01
C LEU A 135 12.77 -6.30 -9.12
N GLU A 136 11.87 -6.98 -9.81
CA GLU A 136 12.21 -7.88 -10.92
C GLU A 136 12.90 -7.10 -12.05
N ASP A 137 12.34 -5.96 -12.44
CA ASP A 137 12.89 -5.08 -13.46
C ASP A 137 14.30 -4.60 -13.11
N PHE A 138 14.51 -4.15 -11.88
CA PHE A 138 15.80 -3.67 -11.40
C PHE A 138 16.82 -4.82 -11.32
N LEU A 139 16.42 -6.01 -10.89
CA LEU A 139 17.30 -7.18 -10.84
C LEU A 139 17.76 -7.59 -12.26
N ILE A 140 16.84 -7.61 -13.23
CA ILE A 140 17.16 -7.90 -14.63
C ILE A 140 18.16 -6.87 -15.18
N ARG A 141 17.95 -5.58 -14.88
CA ARG A 141 18.88 -4.51 -15.29
C ARG A 141 20.23 -4.66 -14.59
N LEU A 142 20.26 -4.96 -13.30
CA LEU A 142 21.48 -5.13 -12.53
C LEU A 142 22.33 -6.29 -13.07
N ARG A 143 21.71 -7.44 -13.36
CA ARG A 143 22.38 -8.60 -13.99
C ARG A 143 23.00 -8.26 -15.35
N LYS A 144 22.34 -7.43 -16.15
CA LYS A 144 22.87 -6.96 -17.44
C LYS A 144 24.06 -6.00 -17.29
N LEU A 145 24.12 -5.24 -16.19
CA LEU A 145 25.08 -4.14 -16.02
C LEU A 145 26.27 -4.50 -15.12
N ALA A 146 26.12 -5.44 -14.18
CA ALA A 146 27.15 -5.73 -13.19
C ALA A 146 27.12 -7.19 -12.70
N ARG A 147 28.31 -7.76 -12.50
CA ARG A 147 28.51 -9.13 -11.98
C ARG A 147 27.87 -9.36 -10.60
N VAL A 148 27.73 -8.31 -9.80
CA VAL A 148 27.05 -8.40 -8.50
C VAL A 148 25.58 -8.83 -8.66
N GLY A 149 24.93 -8.49 -9.78
CA GLY A 149 23.56 -8.90 -10.05
C GLY A 149 23.39 -10.42 -10.18
N ASP A 150 24.43 -11.13 -10.60
CA ASP A 150 24.42 -12.60 -10.69
C ASP A 150 24.51 -13.27 -9.32
N LEU A 151 25.01 -12.54 -8.31
CA LEU A 151 25.09 -13.02 -6.93
C LEU A 151 23.76 -12.84 -6.17
N VAL A 152 22.92 -11.92 -6.63
CA VAL A 152 21.62 -11.64 -6.00
C VAL A 152 20.61 -12.70 -6.43
N LYS A 153 20.21 -13.53 -5.46
CA LYS A 153 19.13 -14.51 -5.59
C LYS A 153 17.78 -13.82 -5.45
N LEU A 154 16.87 -14.09 -6.39
CA LEU A 154 15.53 -13.50 -6.35
C LEU A 154 14.76 -13.96 -5.11
N GLU A 155 15.00 -15.20 -4.69
CA GLU A 155 14.41 -15.81 -3.50
C GLU A 155 14.76 -15.01 -2.24
N ALA A 156 16.02 -14.58 -2.10
CA ALA A 156 16.42 -13.75 -0.96
C ALA A 156 15.72 -12.37 -0.95
N CYS A 157 15.49 -11.78 -2.13
CA CYS A 157 14.70 -10.56 -2.22
C CYS A 157 13.24 -10.79 -1.81
N MET A 158 12.67 -11.92 -2.23
CA MET A 158 11.30 -12.31 -1.88
C MET A 158 11.15 -12.57 -0.37
N ASP A 159 12.13 -13.24 0.25
CA ASP A 159 12.14 -13.47 1.70
C ASP A 159 12.15 -12.14 2.48
N ILE A 160 12.96 -11.17 2.03
CA ILE A 160 12.96 -9.82 2.61
C ILE A 160 11.60 -9.13 2.40
N MET A 161 11.00 -9.24 1.21
CA MET A 161 9.66 -8.68 0.96
C MET A 161 8.61 -9.27 1.89
N ASP A 162 8.64 -10.58 2.12
CA ASP A 162 7.69 -11.26 3.01
C ASP A 162 7.79 -10.71 4.44
N VAL A 163 9.00 -10.59 4.98
CA VAL A 163 9.26 -9.98 6.29
C VAL A 163 8.75 -8.53 6.35
N LEU A 164 8.91 -7.77 5.26
CA LEU A 164 8.42 -6.39 5.19
C LEU A 164 6.88 -6.30 5.17
N TYR A 165 6.18 -7.29 4.61
CA TYR A 165 4.71 -7.34 4.65
C TYR A 165 4.17 -7.73 6.02
N GLU A 166 4.89 -8.61 6.74
CA GLU A 166 4.53 -9.03 8.11
C GLU A 166 4.74 -7.95 9.16
N THR A 167 5.66 -7.01 8.93
CA THR A 167 5.93 -5.86 9.83
C THR A 167 4.93 -4.73 9.60
N GLU A 168 4.36 -4.15 10.69
CA GLU A 168 3.29 -3.14 10.60
C GLU A 168 3.83 -1.72 10.32
N GLU A 169 5.11 -1.46 10.61
CA GLU A 169 5.75 -0.15 10.50
C GLU A 169 6.02 0.29 9.05
N THR A 170 5.85 -0.60 8.08
CA THR A 170 6.25 -0.41 6.68
C THR A 170 5.22 0.33 5.84
N SER A 171 4.10 0.80 6.41
CA SER A 171 3.10 1.63 5.70
C SER A 171 3.69 2.87 5.03
N VAL A 172 4.81 3.40 5.54
CA VAL A 172 5.56 4.50 4.91
C VAL A 172 6.34 4.03 3.67
N LEU A 173 6.91 2.82 3.71
CA LEU A 173 7.76 2.26 2.64
C LEU A 173 6.96 1.93 1.37
N TYR A 174 5.69 1.50 1.52
CA TYR A 174 4.83 1.19 0.39
C TYR A 174 4.33 2.41 -0.38
N ASN A 175 4.55 3.64 0.12
CA ASN A 175 4.20 4.86 -0.61
C ASN A 175 5.10 5.08 -1.85
N SER A 176 6.24 4.40 -1.93
CA SER A 176 7.10 4.39 -3.12
C SER A 176 7.61 2.97 -3.41
N PRO A 177 6.84 2.18 -4.17
CA PRO A 177 7.21 0.81 -4.52
C PRO A 177 8.54 0.69 -5.27
N ASP A 178 8.89 1.70 -6.09
CA ASP A 178 10.22 1.86 -6.71
C ASP A 178 11.33 1.93 -5.66
N PHE A 179 11.19 2.82 -4.67
CA PHE A 179 12.20 2.99 -3.64
C PHE A 179 12.35 1.72 -2.79
N LEU A 180 11.23 1.10 -2.43
CA LEU A 180 11.21 -0.15 -1.69
C LEU A 180 11.95 -1.26 -2.45
N ALA A 181 11.67 -1.43 -3.74
CA ALA A 181 12.35 -2.40 -4.59
C ALA A 181 13.87 -2.16 -4.67
N ALA A 182 14.28 -0.91 -4.85
CA ALA A 182 15.70 -0.54 -4.88
C ALA A 182 16.40 -0.83 -3.53
N ALA A 183 15.74 -0.51 -2.41
CA ALA A 183 16.26 -0.78 -1.07
C ALA A 183 16.41 -2.29 -0.81
N ILE A 184 15.42 -3.10 -1.20
CA ILE A 184 15.50 -4.56 -1.08
C ILE A 184 16.68 -5.11 -1.88
N LEU A 185 16.82 -4.71 -3.15
CA LEU A 185 17.96 -5.16 -3.97
C LEU A 185 19.30 -4.75 -3.42
N PHE A 186 19.39 -3.53 -2.90
CA PHE A 186 20.59 -3.05 -2.24
C PHE A 186 20.93 -3.97 -1.06
N VAL A 187 19.99 -4.22 -0.15
CA VAL A 187 20.18 -5.13 1.00
C VAL A 187 20.56 -6.55 0.55
N SER A 188 19.87 -7.11 -0.45
CA SER A 188 20.15 -8.46 -0.97
C SER A 188 21.51 -8.59 -1.67
N SER A 189 22.16 -7.47 -2.02
CA SER A 189 23.47 -7.47 -2.67
C SER A 189 24.66 -7.47 -1.71
N PHE A 190 24.45 -7.18 -0.42
CA PHE A 190 25.48 -7.27 0.62
C PHE A 190 25.59 -8.69 1.18
N LYS A 191 26.81 -9.10 1.57
CA LYS A 191 27.04 -10.35 2.29
C LYS A 191 26.62 -10.19 3.76
N GLU A 192 26.21 -11.31 4.37
CA GLU A 192 25.62 -11.46 5.71
C GLU A 192 26.23 -10.57 6.81
N GLU A 193 27.53 -10.30 6.81
CA GLU A 193 28.23 -9.60 7.90
C GLU A 193 28.01 -8.07 7.95
N ASP A 194 27.66 -7.41 6.83
CA ASP A 194 27.39 -5.95 6.78
C ASP A 194 25.88 -5.60 6.73
N THR A 195 25.02 -6.62 6.68
CA THR A 195 23.60 -6.47 6.30
C THR A 195 22.76 -5.87 7.43
N LEU A 196 23.03 -6.23 8.69
CA LEU A 196 22.20 -5.81 9.83
C LEU A 196 22.38 -4.33 10.21
N GLU A 197 23.63 -3.83 10.21
CA GLU A 197 23.91 -2.43 10.54
C GLU A 197 23.46 -1.49 9.42
N LEU A 198 23.53 -1.95 8.16
CA LEU A 198 23.06 -1.21 6.99
C LEU A 198 21.54 -1.20 6.87
N VAL A 199 20.85 -2.32 7.12
CA VAL A 199 19.38 -2.37 7.22
C VAL A 199 18.89 -1.47 8.36
N ARG A 200 19.56 -1.50 9.52
CA ARG A 200 19.27 -0.58 10.64
C ARG A 200 19.48 0.88 10.24
N THR A 201 20.53 1.20 9.50
CA THR A 201 20.84 2.55 9.03
C THR A 201 19.83 3.04 7.99
N ILE A 202 19.41 2.19 7.04
CA ILE A 202 18.37 2.51 6.06
C ILE A 202 17.03 2.72 6.75
N LEU A 203 16.62 1.82 7.65
CA LEU A 203 15.41 1.99 8.45
C LEU A 203 15.45 3.30 9.24
N GLN A 204 16.57 3.63 9.90
CA GLN A 204 16.71 4.89 10.64
C GLN A 204 16.70 6.13 9.75
N HIS A 205 17.33 6.08 8.57
CA HIS A 205 17.40 7.23 7.67
C HIS A 205 16.04 7.48 6.99
N VAL A 206 15.37 6.42 6.58
CA VAL A 206 14.04 6.47 5.95
C VAL A 206 12.98 6.90 6.97
N LEU A 207 13.05 6.45 8.23
CA LEU A 207 12.14 6.88 9.29
C LEU A 207 12.39 8.33 9.76
N LYS A 208 13.63 8.83 9.68
CA LYS A 208 13.97 10.22 10.04
C LYS A 208 13.55 11.25 8.97
N GLN A 209 13.48 10.88 7.71
CA GLN A 209 13.00 11.78 6.65
C GLN A 209 11.48 12.05 6.73
N THR A 210 10.74 11.31 7.57
CA THR A 210 9.29 11.50 7.78
C THR A 210 8.88 12.36 8.96
N THR A 211 9.81 12.93 9.74
CA THR A 211 9.47 14.02 10.67
C THR A 211 9.61 15.36 9.95
N PRO A 212 8.54 16.14 9.75
CA PRO A 212 8.70 17.51 9.29
C PRO A 212 9.42 18.28 10.39
N GLU A 213 10.68 18.65 10.14
CA GLU A 213 11.32 19.70 10.90
C GLU A 213 10.50 20.98 10.69
N THR A 214 9.62 21.24 11.66
CA THR A 214 9.02 22.55 11.86
C THR A 214 10.11 23.61 11.81
N CYS A 215 9.96 24.52 10.85
CA CYS A 215 10.72 25.74 10.72
C CYS A 215 11.01 26.38 12.08
N GLN A 216 12.29 26.50 12.43
CA GLN A 216 12.79 27.67 13.14
C GLN A 216 14.19 28.00 12.62
N LEU A 217 14.34 29.20 12.06
CA LEU A 217 15.31 30.21 12.49
C LEU A 217 15.34 31.38 11.49
N ARG A 218 14.71 32.51 11.87
CA ARG A 218 15.42 33.78 12.07
C ARG A 218 14.49 34.84 12.64
N GLU A 219 14.56 35.03 13.95
CA GLU A 219 14.31 36.34 14.54
C GLU A 219 15.54 37.23 14.33
N GLY A 220 15.29 38.49 13.97
CA GLY A 220 16.29 39.55 13.88
C GLY A 220 15.61 40.91 13.85
N LYS A 221 15.44 41.51 15.04
CA LYS A 221 14.91 42.86 15.29
C LYS A 221 15.77 43.94 14.59
N GLY A 222 15.16 45.05 14.16
CA GLY A 222 15.90 46.28 13.85
C GLY A 222 15.09 47.34 13.11
N GLN A 223 14.62 48.34 13.85
CA GLN A 223 14.02 49.59 13.36
C GLN A 223 14.99 50.39 12.48
N TYR A 224 14.50 50.98 11.38
CA TYR A 224 14.97 52.30 10.90
C TYR A 224 13.82 53.03 10.19
N ASN A 225 13.49 54.20 10.74
CA ASN A 225 12.71 55.26 10.10
C ASN A 225 13.60 55.98 9.08
N THR A 226 13.06 56.31 7.90
CA THR A 226 13.47 57.52 7.17
C THR A 226 12.28 58.12 6.44
N THR A 227 12.03 59.39 6.74
CA THR A 227 11.00 60.30 6.21
C THR A 227 11.49 61.00 4.93
N LEU A 228 10.55 61.64 4.21
CA LEU A 228 10.66 62.63 3.10
C LEU A 228 10.47 61.99 1.70
N GLU A 229 9.57 62.43 0.81
CA GLU A 229 8.85 63.71 0.66
C GLU A 229 7.60 63.54 -0.25
N THR A 230 6.51 64.24 0.09
CA THR A 230 5.56 65.02 -0.75
C THR A 230 5.42 64.68 -2.25
N GLN A 231 4.22 64.54 -2.86
CA GLN A 231 3.17 65.56 -2.99
C GLN A 231 1.78 64.97 -3.29
N SER A 232 0.77 65.72 -2.85
CA SER A 232 -0.66 65.60 -3.10
C SER A 232 -1.01 65.62 -4.61
N ILE A 233 -2.19 65.13 -5.02
CA ILE A 233 -3.30 66.01 -5.42
C ILE A 233 -4.62 65.20 -5.65
N LEU A 234 -5.65 65.64 -4.92
CA LEU A 234 -7.10 65.74 -5.22
C LEU A 234 -8.02 64.51 -5.46
N ALA A 235 -8.86 64.30 -4.44
CA ALA A 235 -10.34 64.35 -4.47
C ALA A 235 -11.16 63.25 -5.20
N THR A 236 -11.75 62.38 -4.38
CA THR A 236 -13.15 61.90 -4.51
C THR A 236 -14.13 63.09 -4.42
N PRO A 237 -15.38 63.05 -4.95
CA PRO A 237 -16.35 62.06 -4.46
C PRO A 237 -17.60 61.71 -5.31
N PHE A 238 -18.36 60.74 -4.77
CA PHE A 238 -19.82 60.50 -4.90
C PHE A 238 -20.45 60.13 -6.26
N GLY A 239 -21.22 59.03 -6.28
CA GLY A 239 -22.39 58.94 -7.17
C GLY A 239 -22.85 57.53 -7.58
N LYS A 240 -23.78 56.95 -6.82
CA LYS A 240 -24.61 55.80 -7.22
C LYS A 240 -25.36 56.07 -8.55
N LYS A 241 -25.46 55.08 -9.45
CA LYS A 241 -26.75 54.49 -9.93
C LYS A 241 -26.60 53.46 -11.07
N LYS A 242 -27.40 52.41 -10.93
CA LYS A 242 -27.80 51.38 -11.91
C LYS A 242 -28.22 51.94 -13.28
N LYS A 243 -27.92 51.19 -14.35
CA LYS A 243 -28.77 50.89 -15.54
C LYS A 243 -28.15 49.68 -16.27
N SER A 244 -28.79 48.52 -16.23
CA SER A 244 -29.75 48.01 -17.22
C SER A 244 -29.08 47.60 -18.53
N MET A 245 -28.92 46.28 -18.68
CA MET A 245 -28.47 45.55 -19.85
C MET A 245 -29.56 45.59 -20.93
N ILE A 246 -29.19 45.89 -22.16
CA ILE A 246 -29.99 45.72 -23.38
C ILE A 246 -29.34 44.58 -24.16
N ARG A 247 -30.01 43.44 -24.26
CA ARG A 247 -30.37 42.73 -25.49
C ARG A 247 -31.07 41.43 -25.15
#